data_AF-A0A1Y3NN97-F1
#
_entry.id   AF-A0A1Y3NN97-F1
#
_cell.length_a   1.000
_cell.length_b   1.000
_cell.length_c   1.000
_cell.angle_alpha   90.00
_cell.angle_beta   90.00
_cell.angle_gamma   90.00
#
_symmetry.space_group_name_H-M   'P 1'
#
loop_
_entity.id
_entity.type
_entity.pdbx_description
1 polymer ?
#
loop_
_entity_poly.entity_id
_entity_poly.type
_entity_poly.pdbx_seq_one_letter_code
_entity_poly.pdbx_strand_id
1 'polypeptide(L)'
;VQTFYEAVGYMVSAQPNKNIQEKLVKNLMELPNQAWDNIMTQANNNVDVLNNADNVKLLGNILKTNVSACSSIGNSFIVQYSRIFMDMLGLYRAVSELISEGIASQGLIATNTPRIRGLRTIKKEILKLSETYITKAEDLPMVMQNIIPPLLEHVLGDYERNVEPARDAEVLSVMATIVGRLGKLITEQVPAILQHVFECTLNMINKDFSEYPEHRDGFFRLIRAINQHCFPALLQLSPQMFKLIMDSIVWAFKHTMRNIADIGLSICLELLTNFSSKTDNNIANAFYQTYFLNILQDIFYVLTDTDHKAGNYLIYI
;
A
#
# COMPACT_ATOMS: atom_id res chain seq x y z
N VAL A 1 -24.19 7.80 -5.86
CA VAL A 1 -23.79 8.93 -4.99
C VAL A 1 -22.33 9.30 -5.23
N GLN A 2 -21.41 8.36 -5.12
CA GLN A 2 -19.96 8.56 -5.31
C GLN A 2 -19.61 9.26 -6.63
N THR A 3 -20.16 8.79 -7.76
CA THR A 3 -19.96 9.39 -9.09
C THR A 3 -20.40 10.86 -9.17
N PHE A 4 -21.44 11.23 -8.42
CA PHE A 4 -21.88 12.64 -8.37
C PHE A 4 -20.86 13.50 -7.64
N TYR A 5 -20.33 13.03 -6.50
CA TYR A 5 -19.26 13.72 -5.76
C TYR A 5 -17.98 13.84 -6.60
N GLU A 6 -17.65 12.83 -7.39
CA GLU A 6 -16.52 12.88 -8.33
C GLU A 6 -16.74 13.93 -9.43
N ALA A 7 -17.92 13.96 -10.04
CA ALA A 7 -18.25 14.94 -11.07
C ALA A 7 -18.19 16.39 -10.53
N VAL A 8 -18.77 16.64 -9.35
CA VAL A 8 -18.67 17.95 -8.69
C VAL A 8 -17.23 18.25 -8.27
N GLY A 9 -16.46 17.24 -7.88
CA GLY A 9 -15.04 17.39 -7.56
C GLY A 9 -14.21 17.96 -8.72
N TYR A 10 -14.49 17.57 -9.98
CA TYR A 10 -13.87 18.18 -11.16
C TYR A 10 -14.28 19.65 -11.35
N MET A 11 -15.50 20.03 -10.97
CA MET A 11 -15.91 21.44 -11.00
C MET A 11 -15.18 22.25 -9.93
N VAL A 12 -14.97 21.67 -8.74
CA VAL A 12 -14.21 22.28 -7.65
C VAL A 12 -12.73 22.39 -8.02
N SER A 13 -12.14 21.38 -8.67
CA SER A 13 -10.73 21.42 -9.10
C SER A 13 -10.45 22.52 -10.11
N ALA A 14 -11.46 22.93 -10.90
CA ALA A 14 -11.35 24.01 -11.88
C ALA A 14 -11.39 25.42 -11.27
N GLN A 15 -11.66 25.59 -9.97
CA GLN A 15 -11.66 26.90 -9.31
C GLN A 15 -10.22 27.40 -9.06
N PRO A 16 -9.74 28.47 -9.72
CA PRO A 16 -8.36 28.94 -9.58
C PRO A 16 -8.05 29.62 -8.24
N ASN A 17 -9.06 30.20 -7.57
CA ASN A 17 -8.84 30.86 -6.30
C ASN A 17 -8.83 29.83 -5.16
N LYS A 18 -7.65 29.58 -4.58
CA LYS A 18 -7.45 28.60 -3.50
C LYS A 18 -8.42 28.78 -2.33
N ASN A 19 -8.61 30.00 -1.83
CA ASN A 19 -9.52 30.25 -0.70
C ASN A 19 -10.98 29.89 -1.01
N ILE A 20 -11.43 30.19 -2.24
CA ILE A 20 -12.78 29.82 -2.70
C ILE A 20 -12.86 28.32 -2.91
N GLN A 21 -11.84 27.71 -3.50
CA GLN A 21 -11.76 26.28 -3.72
C GLN A 21 -11.85 25.50 -2.41
N GLU A 22 -11.10 25.87 -1.38
CA GLU A 22 -11.18 25.26 -0.05
C GLU A 22 -12.58 25.37 0.57
N LYS A 23 -13.24 26.53 0.40
CA LYS A 23 -14.62 26.71 0.84
C LYS A 23 -15.58 25.79 0.07
N LEU A 24 -15.39 25.62 -1.23
CA LEU A 24 -16.19 24.71 -2.05
C LEU A 24 -15.97 23.24 -1.64
N VAL A 25 -14.74 22.83 -1.30
CA VAL A 25 -14.46 21.49 -0.75
C VAL A 25 -15.24 21.28 0.54
N LYS A 26 -15.20 22.24 1.48
CA LYS A 26 -15.94 22.17 2.75
C LYS A 26 -17.45 22.04 2.52
N ASN A 27 -18.01 22.86 1.62
CA ASN A 27 -19.43 22.83 1.31
C ASN A 27 -19.85 21.51 0.62
N LEU A 28 -19.04 21.02 -0.31
CA LEU A 28 -19.31 19.73 -0.97
C LEU A 28 -19.37 18.60 0.05
N MET A 29 -18.45 18.59 1.00
CA MET A 29 -18.29 17.52 1.99
C MET A 29 -19.16 17.68 3.23
N GLU A 30 -20.03 18.69 3.30
CA GLU A 30 -20.86 18.99 4.48
C GLU A 30 -21.72 17.79 4.92
N LEU A 31 -22.51 17.19 4.01
CA LEU A 31 -23.40 16.07 4.36
C LEU A 31 -22.62 14.81 4.78
N PRO A 32 -21.57 14.35 4.04
CA PRO A 32 -20.72 13.27 4.50
C PRO A 32 -20.07 13.54 5.86
N ASN A 33 -19.64 14.79 6.10
CA ASN A 33 -19.03 15.19 7.36
C ASN A 33 -20.02 15.14 8.53
N GLN A 34 -21.25 15.62 8.36
CA GLN A 34 -22.28 15.52 9.39
C GLN A 34 -22.58 14.05 9.75
N ALA A 35 -22.70 13.19 8.74
CA ALA A 35 -22.92 11.76 8.96
C ALA A 35 -21.71 11.08 9.64
N TRP A 36 -20.49 11.47 9.25
CA TRP A 36 -19.25 11.00 9.87
C TRP A 36 -19.19 11.39 11.35
N ASP A 37 -19.34 12.68 11.65
CA ASP A 37 -19.26 13.21 13.01
C ASP A 37 -20.28 12.56 13.93
N ASN A 38 -21.51 12.32 13.45
CA ASN A 38 -22.55 11.65 14.21
C ASN A 38 -22.16 10.23 14.62
N ILE A 39 -21.51 9.47 13.73
CA ILE A 39 -21.08 8.10 14.02
C ILE A 39 -19.82 8.10 14.88
N MET A 40 -18.83 8.96 14.57
CA MET A 40 -17.59 9.04 15.34
C MET A 40 -17.83 9.49 16.78
N THR A 41 -18.77 10.43 17.00
CA THR A 41 -19.18 10.84 18.36
C THR A 41 -19.78 9.65 19.13
N GLN A 42 -20.58 8.81 18.48
CA GLN A 42 -21.14 7.61 19.11
C GLN A 42 -20.04 6.56 19.37
N ALA A 43 -19.16 6.31 18.41
CA ALA A 43 -18.07 5.34 18.51
C ALA A 43 -17.06 5.70 19.61
N ASN A 44 -16.79 7.00 19.82
CA ASN A 44 -15.93 7.47 20.91
C ASN A 44 -16.51 7.18 22.29
N ASN A 45 -17.84 7.09 22.42
CA ASN A 45 -18.51 6.75 23.67
C ASN A 45 -18.70 5.24 23.83
N ASN A 46 -19.03 4.54 22.74
CA ASN A 46 -19.22 3.10 22.73
C ASN A 46 -18.83 2.50 21.38
N VAL A 47 -17.78 1.67 21.39
CA VAL A 47 -17.26 0.96 20.21
C VAL A 47 -18.29 -0.03 19.63
N ASP A 48 -19.28 -0.47 20.42
CA ASP A 48 -20.35 -1.38 19.97
C ASP A 48 -21.21 -0.81 18.83
N VAL A 49 -21.15 0.51 18.61
CA VAL A 49 -21.76 1.18 17.45
C VAL A 49 -21.27 0.55 16.13
N LEU A 50 -20.04 0.02 16.11
CA LEU A 50 -19.44 -0.69 14.97
C LEU A 50 -19.92 -2.14 14.81
N ASN A 51 -20.70 -2.67 15.77
CA ASN A 51 -21.38 -3.96 15.61
C ASN A 51 -22.65 -3.85 14.76
N ASN A 52 -23.17 -2.63 14.59
CA ASN A 52 -24.32 -2.37 13.73
C ASN A 52 -23.89 -2.35 12.25
N ALA A 53 -24.44 -3.27 11.46
CA ALA A 53 -24.14 -3.41 10.04
C ALA A 53 -24.50 -2.15 9.21
N ASP A 54 -25.54 -1.42 9.59
CA ASP A 54 -25.94 -0.19 8.89
C ASP A 54 -24.95 0.93 9.13
N ASN A 55 -24.40 1.05 10.35
CA ASN A 55 -23.34 2.01 10.66
C ASN A 55 -22.06 1.68 9.89
N VAL A 56 -21.66 0.41 9.85
CA VAL A 56 -20.48 -0.05 9.09
C VAL A 56 -20.65 0.24 7.60
N LYS A 57 -21.84 -0.01 7.05
CA LYS A 57 -22.16 0.29 5.64
C LYS A 57 -22.15 1.80 5.37
N LEU A 58 -22.67 2.61 6.29
CA LEU A 58 -22.69 4.06 6.18
C LEU A 58 -21.27 4.64 6.20
N LEU A 59 -20.42 4.21 7.15
CA LEU A 59 -19.01 4.59 7.21
C LEU A 59 -18.26 4.22 5.93
N GLY A 60 -18.46 3.00 5.42
CA GLY A 60 -17.87 2.58 4.14
C GLY A 60 -18.33 3.47 2.97
N ASN A 61 -19.59 3.88 2.94
CA ASN A 61 -20.09 4.78 1.89
C ASN A 61 -19.54 6.20 2.00
N ILE A 62 -19.36 6.71 3.23
CA ILE A 62 -18.73 8.01 3.48
C ILE A 62 -17.28 8.01 2.99
N LEU A 63 -16.51 6.97 3.33
CA LEU A 63 -15.11 6.84 2.90
C LEU A 63 -15.01 6.73 1.37
N LYS A 64 -15.84 5.90 0.72
CA LYS A 64 -15.91 5.83 -0.76
C LYS A 64 -16.24 7.16 -1.41
N THR A 65 -17.10 7.96 -0.77
CA THR A 65 -17.44 9.30 -1.24
C THR A 65 -16.24 10.24 -1.13
N ASN A 66 -15.49 10.18 -0.02
CA ASN A 66 -14.23 10.91 0.12
C ASN A 66 -13.19 10.47 -0.92
N VAL A 67 -13.05 9.17 -1.21
CA VAL A 67 -12.14 8.67 -2.25
C VAL A 67 -12.49 9.27 -3.62
N SER A 68 -13.78 9.29 -3.96
CA SER A 68 -14.27 9.81 -5.25
C SER A 68 -14.15 11.33 -5.38
N ALA A 69 -14.35 12.05 -4.28
CA ALA A 69 -14.09 13.50 -4.23
C ALA A 69 -12.59 13.79 -4.29
N CYS A 70 -11.76 13.03 -3.58
CA CYS A 70 -10.30 13.20 -3.56
C CYS A 70 -9.67 12.93 -4.92
N SER A 71 -10.13 11.90 -5.64
CA SER A 71 -9.58 11.52 -6.95
C SER A 71 -9.73 12.64 -7.99
N SER A 72 -10.85 13.36 -7.93
CA SER A 72 -11.23 14.44 -8.85
C SER A 72 -10.72 15.81 -8.41
N ILE A 73 -10.77 16.13 -7.11
CA ILE A 73 -10.31 17.43 -6.57
C ILE A 73 -8.78 17.54 -6.57
N GLY A 74 -8.07 16.46 -6.24
CA GLY A 74 -6.61 16.44 -6.16
C GLY A 74 -6.04 17.10 -4.90
N ASN A 75 -4.93 17.81 -5.03
CA ASN A 75 -4.15 18.37 -3.91
C ASN A 75 -4.99 19.20 -2.92
N SER A 76 -5.94 20.00 -3.42
CA SER A 76 -6.79 20.86 -2.58
C SER A 76 -7.76 20.09 -1.67
N PHE A 77 -7.86 18.77 -1.84
CA PHE A 77 -8.60 17.91 -0.92
C PHE A 77 -7.93 17.80 0.46
N ILE A 78 -6.70 18.29 0.63
CA ILE A 78 -6.00 18.33 1.93
C ILE A 78 -6.84 18.93 3.06
N VAL A 79 -7.66 19.95 2.78
CA VAL A 79 -8.52 20.58 3.79
C VAL A 79 -9.55 19.60 4.36
N GLN A 80 -10.09 18.72 3.52
CA GLN A 80 -11.01 17.66 3.96
C GLN A 80 -10.24 16.49 4.54
N TYR A 81 -9.15 16.05 3.91
CA TYR A 81 -8.35 14.91 4.37
C TYR A 81 -7.85 15.15 5.80
N SER A 82 -7.22 16.30 6.07
CA SER A 82 -6.72 16.68 7.39
C SER A 82 -7.81 16.75 8.45
N ARG A 83 -9.04 17.13 8.08
CA ARG A 83 -10.18 17.20 9.01
C ARG A 83 -10.49 15.85 9.62
N ILE A 84 -10.52 14.80 8.80
CA ILE A 84 -10.95 13.46 9.22
C ILE A 84 -9.77 12.52 9.51
N PHE A 85 -8.52 12.94 9.25
CA PHE A 85 -7.35 12.07 9.27
C PHE A 85 -7.13 11.33 10.59
N MET A 86 -7.11 12.05 11.71
CA MET A 86 -6.88 11.41 13.02
C MET A 86 -8.05 10.49 13.42
N ASP A 87 -9.29 10.89 13.15
CA ASP A 87 -10.48 10.05 13.36
C ASP A 87 -10.43 8.79 12.50
N MET A 88 -9.96 8.88 11.26
CA MET A 88 -9.78 7.72 10.38
C MET A 88 -8.75 6.75 10.96
N LEU A 89 -7.62 7.23 11.48
CA LEU A 89 -6.61 6.35 12.10
C LEU A 89 -7.15 5.69 13.38
N GLY A 90 -7.89 6.43 14.19
CA GLY A 90 -8.59 5.89 15.37
C GLY A 90 -9.61 4.81 14.98
N LEU A 91 -10.41 5.07 13.95
CA LEU A 91 -11.36 4.11 13.41
C LEU A 91 -10.67 2.86 12.84
N TYR A 92 -9.58 3.03 12.08
CA TYR A 92 -8.78 1.93 11.55
C TYR A 92 -8.33 0.99 12.67
N ARG A 93 -7.79 1.57 13.76
CA ARG A 93 -7.35 0.82 14.93
C ARG A 93 -8.50 0.07 15.60
N ALA A 94 -9.59 0.76 15.96
CA ALA A 94 -10.73 0.16 16.63
C ALA A 94 -11.34 -0.99 15.82
N VAL A 95 -11.49 -0.80 14.51
CA VAL A 95 -11.98 -1.83 13.59
C VAL A 95 -11.03 -3.03 13.53
N SER A 96 -9.71 -2.82 13.58
CA SER A 96 -8.74 -3.90 13.57
C SER A 96 -8.72 -4.72 14.87
N GLU A 97 -8.89 -4.06 16.02
CA GLU A 97 -9.07 -4.71 17.31
C GLU A 97 -10.32 -5.62 17.30
N LEU A 98 -11.45 -5.11 16.81
CA LEU A 98 -12.70 -5.89 16.65
C LEU A 98 -12.54 -7.09 15.69
N ILE A 99 -11.75 -6.94 14.63
CA ILE A 99 -11.45 -8.07 13.72
C ILE A 99 -10.65 -9.13 14.44
N SER A 100 -9.62 -8.73 15.18
CA SER A 100 -8.76 -9.62 15.94
C SER A 100 -9.54 -10.39 17.00
N GLU A 101 -10.43 -9.71 17.74
CA GLU A 101 -11.33 -10.33 18.72
C GLU A 101 -12.32 -11.31 18.08
N GLY A 102 -12.88 -10.96 16.92
CA GLY A 102 -13.77 -11.83 16.16
C GLY A 102 -13.07 -13.12 15.72
N ILE A 103 -11.82 -13.03 15.28
CA ILE A 103 -11.01 -14.19 14.91
C ILE A 103 -10.60 -15.00 16.13
N ALA A 104 -10.21 -14.36 17.24
CA ALA A 104 -9.86 -15.05 18.47
C ALA A 104 -11.03 -15.86 19.06
N SER A 105 -12.26 -15.34 18.92
CA SER A 105 -13.47 -15.99 19.46
C SER A 105 -14.05 -17.09 18.56
N GLN A 106 -14.05 -16.91 17.24
CA GLN A 106 -14.70 -17.83 16.30
C GLN A 106 -13.70 -18.64 15.45
N GLY A 107 -12.40 -18.38 15.58
CA GLY A 107 -11.37 -18.94 14.71
C GLY A 107 -11.39 -18.32 13.30
N LEU A 108 -10.66 -18.93 12.37
CA LEU A 108 -10.46 -18.40 11.01
C LEU A 108 -11.76 -18.22 10.22
N ILE A 109 -12.84 -18.95 10.56
CA ILE A 109 -14.13 -18.81 9.89
C ILE A 109 -14.74 -17.41 10.07
N ALA A 110 -14.34 -16.68 11.13
CA ALA A 110 -14.75 -15.31 11.37
C ALA A 110 -14.46 -14.40 10.17
N THR A 111 -13.35 -14.61 9.48
CA THR A 111 -12.90 -13.79 8.33
C THR A 111 -13.89 -13.78 7.17
N ASN A 112 -14.74 -14.81 7.07
CA ASN A 112 -15.76 -14.95 6.03
C ASN A 112 -17.12 -14.37 6.45
N THR A 113 -17.32 -14.05 7.73
CA THR A 113 -18.58 -13.51 8.22
C THR A 113 -18.87 -12.12 7.63
N PRO A 114 -20.15 -11.76 7.39
CA PRO A 114 -20.50 -10.43 6.88
C PRO A 114 -19.99 -9.29 7.78
N ARG A 115 -19.97 -9.49 9.10
CA ARG A 115 -19.47 -8.51 10.07
C ARG A 115 -17.99 -8.20 9.84
N ILE A 116 -17.13 -9.23 9.85
CA ILE A 116 -15.69 -9.03 9.65
C ILE A 116 -15.37 -8.49 8.26
N ARG A 117 -16.09 -8.93 7.21
CA ARG A 117 -15.94 -8.36 5.86
C ARG A 117 -16.31 -6.88 5.80
N GLY A 118 -17.36 -6.47 6.50
CA GLY A 118 -17.75 -5.06 6.63
C GLY A 118 -16.68 -4.22 7.32
N LEU A 119 -16.15 -4.71 8.44
CA LEU A 119 -15.05 -4.09 9.18
C LEU A 119 -13.79 -3.96 8.30
N ARG A 120 -13.38 -5.02 7.60
CA ARG A 120 -12.26 -4.96 6.65
C ARG A 120 -12.49 -3.96 5.52
N THR A 121 -13.73 -3.80 5.06
CA THR A 121 -14.07 -2.79 4.05
C THR A 121 -13.76 -1.37 4.55
N ILE A 122 -14.02 -1.07 5.83
CA ILE A 122 -13.65 0.23 6.41
C ILE A 122 -12.12 0.43 6.35
N LYS A 123 -11.33 -0.55 6.80
CA LYS A 123 -9.86 -0.49 6.74
C LYS A 123 -9.36 -0.23 5.32
N LYS A 124 -9.87 -0.98 4.34
CA LYS A 124 -9.51 -0.85 2.93
C LYS A 124 -9.83 0.53 2.37
N GLU A 125 -10.99 1.09 2.68
CA GLU A 125 -11.37 2.42 2.18
C GLU A 125 -10.59 3.56 2.84
N ILE A 126 -10.18 3.41 4.11
CA ILE A 126 -9.24 4.35 4.77
C ILE A 126 -7.89 4.33 4.03
N LEU A 127 -7.32 3.13 3.83
CA LEU A 127 -6.06 2.95 3.11
C LEU A 127 -6.13 3.54 1.69
N LYS A 128 -7.21 3.24 0.96
CA LYS A 128 -7.44 3.76 -0.39
C LYS A 128 -7.57 5.28 -0.42
N LEU A 129 -8.21 5.90 0.57
CA LEU A 129 -8.30 7.34 0.67
C LEU A 129 -6.93 7.98 0.92
N SER A 130 -6.15 7.41 1.85
CA SER A 130 -4.77 7.84 2.10
C SER A 130 -3.91 7.72 0.84
N GLU A 131 -3.97 6.59 0.15
CA GLU A 131 -3.28 6.36 -1.12
C GLU A 131 -3.67 7.39 -2.19
N THR A 132 -4.97 7.62 -2.35
CA THR A 132 -5.53 8.56 -3.34
C THR A 132 -5.03 9.98 -3.07
N TYR A 133 -5.08 10.43 -1.81
CA TYR A 133 -4.61 11.76 -1.45
C TYR A 133 -3.09 11.90 -1.65
N ILE A 134 -2.30 10.95 -1.14
CA ILE A 134 -0.82 10.99 -1.24
C ILE A 134 -0.39 11.06 -2.71
N THR A 135 -1.03 10.30 -3.59
CA THR A 135 -0.76 10.33 -5.04
C THR A 135 -0.97 11.73 -5.64
N LYS A 136 -1.94 12.50 -5.11
CA LYS A 136 -2.32 13.83 -5.61
C LYS A 136 -1.63 14.98 -4.89
N ALA A 137 -0.97 14.73 -3.77
CA ALA A 137 -0.37 15.77 -2.94
C ALA A 137 0.80 16.47 -3.67
N GLU A 138 0.87 17.79 -3.54
CA GLU A 138 1.95 18.62 -4.09
C GLU A 138 3.00 18.97 -3.03
N ASP A 139 2.58 19.21 -1.79
CA ASP A 139 3.48 19.51 -0.66
C ASP A 139 3.96 18.21 0.01
N LEU A 140 4.96 17.57 -0.60
CA LEU A 140 5.53 16.32 -0.12
C LEU A 140 6.24 16.43 1.24
N PRO A 141 6.97 17.53 1.55
CA PRO A 141 7.52 17.73 2.90
C PRO A 141 6.43 17.75 3.99
N MET A 142 5.31 18.43 3.77
CA MET A 142 4.19 18.44 4.70
C MET A 142 3.59 17.03 4.88
N VAL A 143 3.41 16.29 3.79
CA VAL A 143 2.94 14.89 3.83
C VAL A 143 3.90 14.04 4.67
N MET A 144 5.19 14.13 4.40
CA MET A 144 6.22 13.37 5.11
C MET A 144 6.26 13.70 6.61
N GLN A 145 6.06 14.97 6.98
CA GLN A 145 6.13 15.40 8.38
C GLN A 145 4.87 15.06 9.18
N ASN A 146 3.69 15.27 8.59
CA ASN A 146 2.43 15.28 9.34
C ASN A 146 1.51 14.08 9.06
N ILE A 147 1.67 13.42 7.91
CA ILE A 147 0.75 12.35 7.47
C ILE A 147 1.42 10.98 7.57
N ILE A 148 2.67 10.85 7.10
CA ILE A 148 3.32 9.54 7.03
C ILE A 148 3.58 8.91 8.39
N PRO A 149 4.20 9.59 9.38
CA PRO A 149 4.52 8.96 10.66
C PRO A 149 3.30 8.34 11.37
N PRO A 150 2.17 9.06 11.56
CA PRO A 150 1.01 8.47 12.23
C PRO A 150 0.35 7.37 11.38
N LEU A 151 0.39 7.48 10.04
CA LEU A 151 -0.12 6.42 9.17
C LEU A 151 0.69 5.12 9.32
N LEU A 152 2.03 5.20 9.30
CA LEU A 152 2.89 4.03 9.48
C LEU A 152 2.71 3.40 10.86
N GLU A 153 2.63 4.21 11.91
CA GLU A 153 2.44 3.76 13.30
C GLU A 153 1.17 2.92 13.45
N HIS A 154 0.05 3.34 12.86
CA HIS A 154 -1.24 2.67 13.01
C HIS A 154 -1.39 1.46 12.08
N VAL A 155 -0.69 1.44 10.94
CA VAL A 155 -0.91 0.43 9.88
C VAL A 155 0.12 -0.69 9.90
N LEU A 156 1.41 -0.39 10.08
CA LEU A 156 2.47 -1.39 9.89
C LEU A 156 2.44 -2.47 10.98
N GLY A 157 2.41 -2.07 12.25
CA GLY A 157 2.35 -3.02 13.36
C GLY A 157 1.04 -3.81 13.38
N ASP A 158 -0.05 -3.22 12.89
CA ASP A 158 -1.32 -3.92 12.70
C ASP A 158 -1.25 -5.01 11.62
N TYR A 159 -0.63 -4.71 10.49
CA TYR A 159 -0.43 -5.67 9.40
C TYR A 159 0.41 -6.87 9.86
N GLU A 160 1.54 -6.62 10.53
CA GLU A 160 2.45 -7.67 11.01
C GLU A 160 1.76 -8.63 11.98
N ARG A 161 1.06 -8.09 12.99
CA ARG A 161 0.42 -8.87 14.08
C ARG A 161 -0.82 -9.64 13.64
N ASN A 162 -1.46 -9.25 12.54
CA ASN A 162 -2.64 -9.94 12.04
C ASN A 162 -2.31 -11.34 11.49
N VAL A 163 -3.25 -12.27 11.62
CA VAL A 163 -3.16 -13.60 10.99
C VAL A 163 -3.21 -13.47 9.47
N GLU A 164 -2.60 -14.42 8.74
CA GLU A 164 -2.44 -14.36 7.27
C GLU A 164 -3.73 -13.97 6.52
N PRO A 165 -4.91 -14.58 6.78
CA PRO A 165 -6.14 -14.22 6.06
C PRO A 165 -6.72 -12.83 6.41
N ALA A 166 -6.29 -12.23 7.52
CA ALA A 166 -6.74 -10.93 8.01
C ALA A 166 -5.81 -9.77 7.59
N ARG A 167 -4.63 -10.07 7.03
CA ARG A 167 -3.75 -9.06 6.45
C ARG A 167 -4.36 -8.49 5.17
N ASP A 168 -4.52 -7.18 5.11
CA ASP A 168 -5.09 -6.49 3.94
C ASP A 168 -3.96 -6.12 2.94
N ALA A 169 -4.03 -6.65 1.72
CA ALA A 169 -3.03 -6.40 0.67
C ALA A 169 -2.91 -4.92 0.29
N GLU A 170 -3.95 -4.14 0.53
CA GLU A 170 -3.98 -2.69 0.34
C GLU A 170 -2.87 -2.00 1.13
N VAL A 171 -2.44 -2.54 2.28
CA VAL A 171 -1.30 -1.98 3.04
C VAL A 171 -0.03 -1.93 2.18
N LEU A 172 0.27 -3.02 1.47
CA LEU A 172 1.45 -3.11 0.60
C LEU A 172 1.35 -2.11 -0.57
N SER A 173 0.15 -1.96 -1.12
CA SER A 173 -0.13 -1.01 -2.22
C SER A 173 0.07 0.44 -1.76
N VAL A 174 -0.44 0.80 -0.57
CA VAL A 174 -0.23 2.12 0.02
C VAL A 174 1.26 2.37 0.28
N MET A 175 2.00 1.38 0.81
CA MET A 175 3.45 1.54 1.01
C MET A 175 4.19 1.75 -0.31
N ALA A 176 3.83 1.00 -1.37
CA ALA A 176 4.41 1.18 -2.69
C ALA A 176 4.14 2.60 -3.23
N THR A 177 2.92 3.10 -3.08
CA THR A 177 2.54 4.47 -3.47
C THR A 177 3.28 5.54 -2.66
N ILE A 178 3.42 5.36 -1.35
CA ILE A 178 4.19 6.26 -0.48
C ILE A 178 5.65 6.32 -0.95
N VAL A 179 6.28 5.17 -1.15
CA VAL A 179 7.68 5.07 -1.61
C VAL A 179 7.86 5.71 -2.99
N GLY A 180 6.96 5.40 -3.93
CA GLY A 180 7.00 5.96 -5.27
C GLY A 180 6.79 7.48 -5.31
N ARG A 181 5.94 8.01 -4.43
CA ARG A 181 5.62 9.45 -4.40
C ARG A 181 6.66 10.28 -3.66
N LEU A 182 7.13 9.81 -2.50
CA LEU A 182 8.04 10.57 -1.64
C LEU A 182 9.51 10.34 -1.99
N GLY A 183 9.85 9.18 -2.56
CA GLY A 183 11.19 8.81 -2.98
C GLY A 183 12.24 9.11 -1.90
N LYS A 184 13.18 10.01 -2.20
CA LYS A 184 14.28 10.34 -1.29
C LYS A 184 13.81 10.72 0.13
N LEU A 185 12.65 11.37 0.27
CA LEU A 185 12.12 11.85 1.55
C LEU A 185 11.74 10.72 2.52
N ILE A 186 11.42 9.52 2.00
CA ILE A 186 11.00 8.37 2.83
C ILE A 186 12.10 7.31 2.97
N THR A 187 13.26 7.50 2.33
CA THR A 187 14.37 6.51 2.28
C THR A 187 14.74 5.99 3.67
N GLU A 188 14.81 6.85 4.68
CA GLU A 188 15.18 6.47 6.05
C GLU A 188 14.15 5.56 6.72
N GLN A 189 12.89 5.59 6.28
CA GLN A 189 11.81 4.81 6.88
C GLN A 189 11.60 3.46 6.16
N VAL A 190 12.25 3.24 5.02
CA VAL A 190 12.16 2.00 4.25
C VAL A 190 12.54 0.76 5.08
N PRO A 191 13.62 0.76 5.89
CA PRO A 191 13.93 -0.37 6.77
C PRO A 191 12.79 -0.70 7.74
N ALA A 192 12.17 0.31 8.35
CA ALA A 192 11.04 0.12 9.26
C ALA A 192 9.79 -0.41 8.53
N ILE A 193 9.52 0.04 7.30
CA ILE A 193 8.45 -0.52 6.47
C ILE A 193 8.71 -2.01 6.20
N LEU A 194 9.91 -2.35 5.71
CA LEU A 194 10.28 -3.72 5.38
C LEU A 194 10.25 -4.65 6.60
N GLN A 195 10.67 -4.17 7.78
CA GLN A 195 10.62 -4.94 9.01
C GLN A 195 9.22 -5.51 9.30
N HIS A 196 8.16 -4.73 9.08
CA HIS A 196 6.80 -5.13 9.42
C HIS A 196 6.10 -5.92 8.32
N VAL A 197 6.46 -5.70 7.04
CA VAL A 197 5.68 -6.24 5.91
C VAL A 197 6.41 -7.30 5.10
N PHE A 198 7.74 -7.38 5.15
CA PHE A 198 8.48 -8.20 4.20
C PHE A 198 8.36 -9.70 4.50
N GLU A 199 8.93 -10.17 5.61
CA GLU A 199 8.99 -11.61 5.90
C GLU A 199 7.61 -12.22 6.11
N CYS A 200 6.72 -11.49 6.82
CA CYS A 200 5.37 -11.96 7.10
C CYS A 200 4.54 -12.12 5.82
N THR A 201 4.77 -11.29 4.80
CA THR A 201 4.13 -11.43 3.47
C THR A 201 4.82 -12.48 2.63
N LEU A 202 6.16 -12.54 2.65
CA LEU A 202 6.92 -13.55 1.90
C LEU A 202 6.47 -14.97 2.29
N ASN A 203 6.29 -15.21 3.59
CA ASN A 203 5.77 -16.47 4.13
C ASN A 203 4.34 -16.80 3.70
N MET A 204 3.53 -15.81 3.30
CA MET A 204 2.20 -16.05 2.75
C MET A 204 2.28 -16.46 1.28
N ILE A 205 3.13 -15.78 0.50
CA ILE A 205 3.11 -15.90 -0.96
C ILE A 205 4.02 -16.98 -1.51
N ASN A 206 4.97 -17.51 -0.71
CA ASN A 206 5.99 -18.47 -1.14
C ASN A 206 5.59 -19.95 -0.97
N LYS A 207 4.41 -20.25 -0.40
CA LYS A 207 3.93 -21.62 -0.14
C LYS A 207 3.40 -22.30 -1.41
N ASP A 208 2.71 -21.53 -2.26
CA ASP A 208 2.18 -21.97 -3.55
C ASP A 208 2.12 -20.80 -4.55
N PHE A 209 1.58 -21.05 -5.74
CA PHE A 209 1.45 -20.06 -6.82
C PHE A 209 0.02 -19.50 -7.01
N SER A 210 -0.94 -19.87 -6.14
CA SER A 210 -2.36 -19.54 -6.27
C SER A 210 -2.93 -18.65 -5.15
N GLU A 211 -2.54 -18.85 -3.90
CA GLU A 211 -3.11 -18.13 -2.75
C GLU A 211 -2.59 -16.69 -2.61
N TYR A 212 -3.42 -15.75 -2.15
CA TYR A 212 -3.00 -14.35 -1.94
C TYR A 212 -2.46 -13.61 -3.19
N PRO A 213 -3.16 -13.64 -4.34
CA PRO A 213 -2.70 -12.97 -5.56
C PRO A 213 -2.57 -11.45 -5.40
N GLU A 214 -3.42 -10.80 -4.61
CA GLU A 214 -3.34 -9.37 -4.33
C GLU A 214 -2.12 -9.02 -3.47
N HIS A 215 -1.77 -9.87 -2.49
CA HIS A 215 -0.56 -9.67 -1.69
C HIS A 215 0.70 -9.84 -2.54
N ARG A 216 0.71 -10.78 -3.50
CA ARG A 216 1.82 -10.93 -4.46
C ARG A 216 2.04 -9.66 -5.27
N ASP A 217 0.97 -9.13 -5.88
CA ASP A 217 1.04 -7.90 -6.67
C ASP A 217 1.51 -6.72 -5.81
N GLY A 218 0.92 -6.51 -4.63
CA GLY A 218 1.31 -5.44 -3.70
C GLY A 218 2.77 -5.56 -3.22
N PHE A 219 3.22 -6.78 -2.89
CA PHE A 219 4.57 -7.04 -2.43
C PHE A 219 5.62 -6.66 -3.49
N PHE A 220 5.48 -7.16 -4.73
CA PHE A 220 6.45 -6.85 -5.77
C PHE A 220 6.37 -5.41 -6.26
N ARG A 221 5.19 -4.77 -6.22
CA ARG A 221 5.09 -3.32 -6.44
C ARG A 221 5.87 -2.53 -5.40
N LEU A 222 5.80 -2.90 -4.13
CA LEU A 222 6.57 -2.27 -3.06
C LEU A 222 8.08 -2.46 -3.29
N ILE A 223 8.54 -3.68 -3.54
CA ILE A 223 9.97 -3.96 -3.82
C ILE A 223 10.47 -3.17 -5.02
N ARG A 224 9.69 -3.11 -6.11
CA ARG A 224 10.03 -2.31 -7.28
C ARG A 224 10.11 -0.82 -6.95
N ALA A 225 9.14 -0.28 -6.23
CA ALA A 225 9.13 1.13 -5.84
C ALA A 225 10.36 1.49 -4.99
N ILE A 226 10.74 0.63 -4.03
CA ILE A 226 11.94 0.80 -3.22
C ILE A 226 13.18 0.80 -4.10
N ASN A 227 13.30 -0.17 -5.02
CA ASN A 227 14.44 -0.25 -5.94
C ASN A 227 14.54 0.99 -6.84
N GLN A 228 13.43 1.49 -7.37
CA GLN A 228 13.43 2.64 -8.29
C GLN A 228 13.72 3.97 -7.57
N HIS A 229 13.11 4.18 -6.40
CA HIS A 229 13.05 5.50 -5.77
C HIS A 229 13.88 5.63 -4.49
N CYS A 230 14.17 4.51 -3.82
CA CYS A 230 14.86 4.45 -2.53
C CYS A 230 16.02 3.44 -2.54
N PHE A 231 16.69 3.23 -3.69
CA PHE A 231 17.82 2.31 -3.81
C PHE A 231 18.88 2.42 -2.71
N PRO A 232 19.27 3.61 -2.20
CA PRO A 232 20.21 3.71 -1.08
C PRO A 232 19.76 2.97 0.19
N ALA A 233 18.45 2.85 0.43
CA ALA A 233 17.95 2.07 1.56
C ALA A 233 18.26 0.57 1.41
N LEU A 234 18.26 0.03 0.19
CA LEU A 234 18.61 -1.37 -0.07
C LEU A 234 20.07 -1.67 0.28
N LEU A 235 20.97 -0.69 0.07
CA LEU A 235 22.39 -0.81 0.41
C LEU A 235 22.65 -0.82 1.92
N GLN A 236 21.71 -0.31 2.72
CA GLN A 236 21.80 -0.26 4.17
C GLN A 236 21.19 -1.48 4.87
N LEU A 237 20.56 -2.39 4.11
CA LEU A 237 19.99 -3.60 4.66
C LEU A 237 21.07 -4.59 5.13
N SER A 238 20.70 -5.45 6.07
CA SER A 238 21.56 -6.57 6.43
C SER A 238 21.78 -7.51 5.24
N PRO A 239 22.93 -8.20 5.14
CA PRO A 239 23.17 -9.16 4.07
C PRO A 239 22.09 -10.25 3.98
N GLN A 240 21.53 -10.67 5.12
CA GLN A 240 20.45 -11.66 5.17
C GLN A 240 19.17 -11.13 4.53
N MET A 241 18.77 -9.92 4.89
CA MET A 241 17.57 -9.29 4.34
C MET A 241 17.72 -9.01 2.84
N PHE A 242 18.88 -8.50 2.43
CA PHE A 242 19.16 -8.27 1.00
C PHE A 242 19.12 -9.58 0.21
N LYS A 243 19.66 -10.68 0.77
CA LYS A 243 19.55 -12.01 0.16
C LYS A 243 18.10 -12.45 -0.01
N LEU A 244 17.25 -12.27 1.00
CA LEU A 244 15.83 -12.63 0.88
C LEU A 244 15.12 -11.82 -0.21
N ILE A 245 15.45 -10.53 -0.36
CA ILE A 245 14.97 -9.70 -1.47
C ILE A 245 15.40 -10.31 -2.81
N MET A 246 16.68 -10.67 -2.96
CA MET A 246 17.18 -11.33 -4.18
C MET A 246 16.44 -12.65 -4.46
N ASP A 247 16.30 -13.50 -3.45
CA ASP A 247 15.60 -14.79 -3.59
C ASP A 247 14.12 -14.58 -3.96
N SER A 248 13.45 -13.56 -3.42
CA SER A 248 12.07 -13.21 -3.80
C SER A 248 11.95 -12.69 -5.23
N ILE A 249 12.94 -11.96 -5.74
CA ILE A 249 12.98 -11.50 -7.14
C ILE A 249 13.12 -12.70 -8.07
N VAL A 250 14.03 -13.64 -7.74
CA VAL A 250 14.20 -14.91 -8.46
C VAL A 250 12.93 -15.73 -8.49
N TRP A 251 12.25 -15.83 -7.36
CA TRP A 251 10.96 -16.50 -7.28
C TRP A 251 9.91 -15.83 -8.18
N ALA A 252 9.85 -14.50 -8.21
CA ALA A 252 8.90 -13.75 -9.04
C ALA A 252 9.09 -14.00 -10.54
N PHE A 253 10.31 -13.86 -11.07
CA PHE A 253 10.52 -14.03 -12.51
C PHE A 253 10.44 -15.49 -12.99
N LYS A 254 10.44 -16.46 -12.06
CA LYS A 254 10.13 -17.87 -12.32
C LYS A 254 8.63 -18.20 -12.17
N HIS A 255 7.79 -17.25 -11.79
CA HIS A 255 6.38 -17.51 -11.54
C HIS A 255 5.61 -17.80 -12.82
N THR A 256 4.62 -18.69 -12.72
CA THR A 256 3.68 -19.03 -13.81
C THR A 256 2.72 -17.89 -14.18
N MET A 257 2.45 -16.95 -13.27
CA MET A 257 1.58 -15.81 -13.52
C MET A 257 2.37 -14.72 -14.23
N ARG A 258 2.00 -14.42 -15.48
CA ARG A 258 2.72 -13.50 -16.35
C ARG A 258 3.00 -12.13 -15.71
N ASN A 259 2.01 -11.54 -15.04
CA ASN A 259 2.17 -10.23 -14.40
C ASN A 259 3.23 -10.25 -13.28
N ILE A 260 3.35 -11.36 -12.54
CA ILE A 260 4.37 -11.54 -11.50
C ILE A 260 5.75 -11.82 -12.12
N ALA A 261 5.79 -12.61 -13.20
CA ALA A 261 7.03 -12.85 -13.92
C ALA A 261 7.62 -11.56 -14.51
N ASP A 262 6.77 -10.78 -15.20
CA ASP A 262 7.17 -9.53 -15.87
C ASP A 262 7.66 -8.47 -14.85
N ILE A 263 6.99 -8.34 -13.69
CA ILE A 263 7.46 -7.43 -12.63
C ILE A 263 8.77 -7.92 -12.00
N GLY A 264 8.95 -9.24 -11.80
CA GLY A 264 10.20 -9.82 -11.31
C GLY A 264 11.39 -9.53 -12.22
N LEU A 265 11.22 -9.74 -13.54
CA LEU A 265 12.25 -9.40 -14.54
C LEU A 265 12.56 -7.91 -14.55
N SER A 266 11.53 -7.06 -14.49
CA SER A 266 11.69 -5.61 -14.43
C SER A 266 12.49 -5.17 -13.20
N ILE A 267 12.17 -5.72 -12.02
CA ILE A 267 12.92 -5.42 -10.78
C ILE A 267 14.38 -5.86 -10.93
N CYS A 268 14.62 -7.07 -11.46
CA CYS A 268 15.97 -7.59 -11.65
C CYS A 268 16.81 -6.67 -12.56
N LEU A 269 16.27 -6.29 -13.72
CA LEU A 269 16.94 -5.39 -14.66
C LEU A 269 17.22 -4.02 -14.04
N GLU A 270 16.25 -3.43 -13.36
CA GLU A 270 16.39 -2.15 -12.68
C GLU A 270 17.44 -2.23 -11.56
N LEU A 271 17.49 -3.34 -10.83
CA LEU A 271 18.47 -3.56 -9.76
C LEU A 271 19.89 -3.65 -10.33
N LEU A 272 20.10 -4.44 -11.38
CA LEU A 272 21.39 -4.53 -12.09
C LEU A 272 21.83 -3.16 -12.61
N THR A 273 20.89 -2.40 -13.17
CA THR A 273 21.14 -1.03 -13.64
C THR A 273 21.51 -0.09 -12.49
N ASN A 274 20.87 -0.21 -11.34
CA ASN A 274 21.20 0.58 -10.15
C ASN A 274 22.61 0.27 -9.62
N PHE A 275 23.01 -1.01 -9.54
CA PHE A 275 24.37 -1.36 -9.13
C PHE A 275 25.40 -0.90 -10.15
N SER A 276 25.13 -0.98 -11.46
CA SER A 276 26.08 -0.54 -12.48
C SER A 276 26.26 0.98 -12.56
N SER A 277 25.22 1.77 -12.28
CA SER A 277 25.21 3.22 -12.53
C SER A 277 25.17 4.10 -11.27
N LYS A 278 24.77 3.56 -10.12
CA LYS A 278 24.53 4.34 -8.88
C LYS A 278 25.36 3.88 -7.69
N THR A 279 26.26 2.91 -7.84
CA THR A 279 27.15 2.46 -6.76
C THR A 279 28.62 2.58 -7.15
N ASP A 280 29.49 2.71 -6.15
CA ASP A 280 30.93 2.67 -6.35
C ASP A 280 31.39 1.27 -6.79
N ASN A 281 32.49 1.21 -7.54
CA ASN A 281 33.03 -0.02 -8.11
C ASN A 281 33.22 -1.15 -7.07
N ASN A 282 33.58 -0.82 -5.82
CA ASN A 282 33.77 -1.83 -4.78
C ASN A 282 32.45 -2.49 -4.38
N ILE A 283 31.38 -1.72 -4.24
CA ILE A 283 30.04 -2.23 -3.88
C ILE A 283 29.48 -3.04 -5.05
N ALA A 284 29.58 -2.49 -6.28
CA ALA A 284 29.14 -3.17 -7.49
C ALA A 284 29.87 -4.52 -7.67
N ASN A 285 31.20 -4.54 -7.52
CA ASN A 285 32.00 -5.76 -7.64
C ASN A 285 31.61 -6.82 -6.61
N ALA A 286 31.41 -6.43 -5.34
CA ALA A 286 30.96 -7.35 -4.30
C ALA A 286 29.57 -7.95 -4.61
N PHE A 287 28.65 -7.12 -5.11
CA PHE A 287 27.34 -7.57 -5.58
C PHE A 287 27.48 -8.58 -6.74
N TYR A 288 28.25 -8.26 -7.78
CA TYR A 288 28.39 -9.15 -8.93
C TYR A 288 29.11 -10.46 -8.58
N GLN A 289 30.14 -10.43 -7.74
CA GLN A 289 30.81 -11.64 -7.25
C GLN A 289 29.84 -12.57 -6.50
N THR A 290 28.87 -12.01 -5.79
CA THR A 290 27.92 -12.78 -4.97
C THR A 290 26.73 -13.29 -5.78
N TYR A 291 26.17 -12.48 -6.68
CA TYR A 291 24.86 -12.74 -7.28
C TYR A 291 24.86 -12.97 -8.80
N PHE A 292 25.86 -12.49 -9.55
CA PHE A 292 25.76 -12.41 -11.02
C PHE A 292 25.57 -13.76 -11.70
N LEU A 293 26.38 -14.76 -11.35
CA LEU A 293 26.28 -16.09 -11.97
C LEU A 293 24.95 -16.79 -11.66
N ASN A 294 24.45 -16.65 -10.43
CA ASN A 294 23.16 -17.24 -10.03
C ASN A 294 22.01 -16.57 -10.79
N ILE A 295 21.99 -15.23 -10.87
CA ILE A 295 20.99 -14.49 -11.66
C ILE A 295 21.02 -14.95 -13.12
N LEU A 296 22.21 -15.05 -13.72
CA LEU A 296 22.35 -15.46 -15.12
C LEU A 296 21.81 -16.88 -15.34
N GLN A 297 22.15 -17.82 -14.45
CA GLN A 297 21.65 -19.19 -14.50
C GLN A 297 20.11 -19.23 -14.40
N ASP A 298 19.53 -18.46 -13.48
CA ASP A 298 18.09 -18.40 -13.27
C ASP A 298 17.36 -17.77 -14.47
N ILE A 299 17.95 -16.75 -15.11
CA ILE A 299 17.42 -16.16 -16.34
C ILE A 299 17.45 -17.20 -17.48
N PHE A 300 18.54 -17.93 -17.65
CA PHE A 300 18.63 -18.99 -18.67
C PHE A 300 17.63 -20.11 -18.43
N TYR A 301 17.39 -20.48 -17.17
CA TYR A 301 16.36 -21.45 -16.81
C TYR A 301 14.99 -21.01 -17.32
N VAL A 302 14.59 -19.77 -17.02
CA VAL A 302 13.30 -19.22 -17.46
C VAL A 302 13.22 -19.05 -18.99
N LEU A 303 14.31 -18.61 -19.63
CA LEU A 303 14.37 -18.46 -21.10
C LEU A 303 14.17 -19.78 -21.86
N THR A 304 14.65 -20.88 -21.29
CA THR A 304 14.61 -22.20 -21.93
C THR A 304 13.39 -23.01 -21.53
N ASP A 305 12.61 -22.55 -20.55
CA ASP A 305 11.37 -23.16 -20.13
C ASP A 305 10.23 -22.84 -21.13
N THR A 306 9.51 -23.88 -21.55
CA THR A 306 8.37 -23.73 -22.46
C THR A 306 7.18 -23.05 -21.83
N ASP A 307 7.11 -23.00 -20.50
CA ASP A 307 6.01 -22.40 -19.74
C ASP A 307 6.17 -20.88 -19.55
N HIS A 308 7.37 -20.31 -19.80
CA HIS A 308 7.67 -18.89 -19.58
C HIS A 308 7.84 -18.05 -20.86
N LYS A 309 7.35 -18.55 -22.00
CA LYS A 309 7.49 -17.90 -23.34
C LYS A 309 7.09 -16.42 -23.40
N ALA A 310 6.23 -15.95 -22.50
CA ALA A 310 5.74 -14.58 -22.47
C ALA A 310 6.79 -13.54 -22.01
N GLY A 311 7.75 -13.92 -21.17
CA GLY A 311 8.79 -13.03 -20.63
C GLY A 311 9.95 -12.75 -21.60
N ASN A 312 10.02 -13.49 -22.71
CA ASN A 312 11.12 -13.45 -23.66
C ASN A 312 11.42 -12.03 -24.18
N TYR A 313 10.40 -11.18 -24.39
CA TYR A 313 10.60 -9.83 -24.94
C TYR A 313 11.39 -8.88 -24.03
N LEU A 314 11.37 -9.06 -22.71
CA LEU A 314 12.09 -8.21 -21.76
C LEU A 314 13.57 -8.60 -21.60
N ILE A 315 13.94 -9.80 -22.05
CA ILE A 315 15.29 -10.37 -21.87
C ILE A 315 16.18 -10.10 -23.09
N TYR A 316 15.61 -9.70 -24.23
CA TYR A 316 16.35 -9.29 -25.43
C TYR A 316 16.78 -7.81 -25.43
N ILE A 317 16.60 -7.09 -24.32
CA ILE A 317 17.06 -5.70 -24.09
C ILE A 317 18.17 -5.73 -23.05
#